data_AF-A0A0P0JTS1-F1
#
_entry.id   AF-A0A0P0JTS1-F1
#
_cell.length_a   1.000
_cell.length_b   1.000
_cell.length_c   1.000
_cell.angle_alpha   90.00
_cell.angle_beta   90.00
_cell.angle_gamma   90.00
#
_symmetry.space_group_name_H-M   'P 1'
#
loop_
_entity.id
_entity.type
_entity.pdbx_description
1 polymer ?
#
loop_
_entity_poly.entity_id
_entity_poly.type
_entity_poly.pdbx_seq_one_letter_code
_entity_poly.pdbx_strand_id
1 'polypeptide(L)' 'LLIVYPWTQRFFSSFGNLSSATAIIGNPKVQAHGKKVLTSFGEAVKNLDS' A
#
# COMPACT_ATOMS: atom_id res chain seq x y z
N LEU A 1 -5.66 -4.19 2.35
CA LEU A 1 -6.23 -3.61 1.11
C LEU A 1 -6.15 -4.58 -0.06
N LEU A 2 -4.96 -4.83 -0.65
CA LEU A 2 -4.81 -5.56 -1.92
C LEU A 2 -5.23 -7.06 -1.87
N ILE A 3 -5.22 -7.68 -0.69
CA ILE A 3 -5.65 -9.09 -0.51
C ILE A 3 -7.17 -9.17 -0.26
N VAL A 4 -7.66 -8.40 0.72
CA VAL A 4 -9.08 -8.44 1.14
C VAL A 4 -10.01 -7.75 0.14
N TYR A 5 -9.49 -6.78 -0.63
CA TYR A 5 -10.22 -6.07 -1.67
C TYR A 5 -9.48 -6.16 -3.03
N PRO A 6 -9.52 -7.31 -3.73
CA PRO A 6 -8.71 -7.56 -4.93
C PRO A 6 -8.88 -6.55 -6.06
N TRP A 7 -10.08 -5.97 -6.21
CA TRP A 7 -10.35 -4.96 -7.25
C TRP A 7 -9.42 -3.73 -7.18
N THR A 8 -8.88 -3.45 -5.99
CA THR A 8 -7.96 -2.33 -5.77
C THR A 8 -6.59 -2.53 -6.42
N GLN A 9 -6.21 -3.77 -6.77
CA GLN A 9 -4.95 -4.05 -7.47
C GLN A 9 -4.84 -3.36 -8.83
N ARG A 10 -5.97 -3.01 -9.47
CA ARG A 10 -6.00 -2.29 -10.77
C ARG A 10 -5.24 -0.96 -10.75
N PHE A 11 -5.14 -0.31 -9.59
CA PHE A 11 -4.43 0.96 -9.43
C PHE A 11 -2.92 0.78 -9.26
N PHE A 12 -2.45 -0.44 -9.06
CA PHE A 12 -1.06 -0.79 -8.76
C PHE A 12 -0.46 -1.71 -9.82
N SER A 13 -0.94 -1.64 -11.07
CA SER A 13 -0.43 -2.46 -12.18
C SER A 13 1.09 -2.31 -12.40
N SER A 14 1.66 -1.14 -12.10
CA SER A 14 3.10 -0.87 -12.19
C SER A 14 3.94 -1.52 -11.07
N PHE A 15 3.30 -2.14 -10.08
CA PHE A 15 3.99 -2.77 -8.95
C PHE A 15 4.45 -4.19 -9.27
N GLY A 16 4.12 -4.72 -10.45
CA GLY A 16 4.52 -6.05 -10.90
C GLY A 16 3.60 -7.12 -10.34
N ASN A 17 4.17 -8.22 -9.86
CA ASN A 17 3.39 -9.39 -9.46
C ASN A 17 2.56 -9.12 -8.18
N LEU A 18 1.23 -9.24 -8.31
CA LEU A 18 0.24 -9.14 -7.23
C LEU A 18 -0.78 -10.31 -7.25
N SER A 19 -0.46 -11.42 -7.94
CA SER A 19 -1.43 -12.48 -8.24
C SER A 19 -1.84 -13.36 -7.05
N SER A 20 -1.08 -13.35 -5.95
CA SER A 20 -1.34 -14.14 -4.75
C SER A 20 -1.02 -13.36 -3.48
N ALA A 21 -1.55 -13.81 -2.34
CA ALA A 21 -1.26 -13.19 -1.05
C ALA A 21 0.25 -13.15 -0.74
N THR A 22 0.97 -14.26 -0.98
CA THR A 22 2.42 -14.32 -0.79
C THR A 22 3.16 -13.37 -1.73
N ALA A 23 2.74 -13.25 -3.00
CA ALA A 23 3.33 -12.29 -3.93
C ALA A 23 3.11 -10.85 -3.49
N ILE A 24 1.91 -10.51 -2.99
CA ILE A 24 1.56 -9.17 -2.50
C ILE A 24 2.40 -8.82 -1.26
N ILE A 25 2.50 -9.72 -0.28
CA ILE A 25 3.24 -9.49 0.98
C ILE A 25 4.74 -9.35 0.72
N GLY A 26 5.29 -10.18 -0.18
CA GLY A 26 6.70 -10.15 -0.56
C GLY A 26 7.08 -9.06 -1.55
N ASN A 27 6.14 -8.28 -2.08
CA ASN A 27 6.42 -7.29 -3.12
C ASN A 27 7.12 -6.03 -2.53
N PRO A 28 8.36 -5.71 -2.94
CA PRO A 28 9.10 -4.59 -2.36
C PRO A 28 8.47 -3.22 -2.66
N LYS A 29 7.76 -3.06 -3.79
CA LYS A 29 7.05 -1.81 -4.12
C LYS A 29 5.81 -1.64 -3.24
N VAL A 30 5.09 -2.73 -2.92
CA VAL A 30 3.97 -2.69 -1.96
C VAL A 30 4.46 -2.28 -0.58
N GLN A 31 5.56 -2.85 -0.10
CA GLN A 31 6.16 -2.51 1.20
C GLN A 31 6.61 -1.04 1.25
N ALA A 32 7.34 -0.58 0.23
CA ALA A 32 7.80 0.80 0.15
C ALA A 32 6.63 1.80 0.10
N HIS A 33 5.57 1.49 -0.66
CA HIS A 33 4.39 2.33 -0.74
C HIS A 33 3.61 2.34 0.59
N GLY A 34 3.47 1.18 1.25
CA GLY A 34 2.84 1.08 2.56
C GLY A 34 3.54 1.94 3.62
N LYS A 35 4.88 1.98 3.60
CA LYS A 35 5.66 2.90 4.45
C LYS A 35 5.28 4.36 4.17
N LYS A 36 5.24 4.78 2.90
CA LYS A 36 4.87 6.15 2.52
C LYS A 36 3.47 6.53 3.03
N VAL A 37 2.49 5.64 2.89
CA VAL A 37 1.11 5.86 3.35
C VAL A 37 1.05 6.06 4.87
N LEU A 38 1.73 5.21 5.64
CA LEU A 38 1.73 5.33 7.11
C LEU A 38 2.51 6.55 7.59
N THR A 39 3.60 6.93 6.91
CA THR A 39 4.30 8.19 7.19
C THR A 39 3.39 9.39 6.97
N SER A 40 2.69 9.48 5.83
CA SER A 40 1.76 10.59 5.57
C SER A 40 0.60 10.63 6.56
N PHE A 41 0.11 9.47 6.99
CA PHE A 41 -0.92 9.41 8.04
C PHE A 41 -0.37 9.95 9.37
N GLY A 42 0.86 9.56 9.75
CA GLY A 42 1.51 10.08 10.95
C GLY A 42 1.78 11.58 10.89
N GLU A 43 2.09 12.13 9.71
CA GLU A 43 2.20 13.58 9.49
C GLU A 43 0.86 14.28 9.68
N ALA A 44 -0.24 13.72 9.15
CA ALA A 44 -1.58 14.26 9.38
C ALA A 44 -1.97 14.23 10.87
N VAL A 45 -1.65 13.15 11.60
CA VAL A 45 -1.89 13.06 13.05
C VAL A 45 -1.12 14.11 13.85
N LYS A 46 0.07 14.53 13.39
CA LYS A 46 0.82 15.62 14.04
C LYS A 46 0.22 17.00 13.81
N ASN A 47 -0.68 17.12 12.82
CA ASN A 47 -1.26 18.38 12.35
C ASN A 47 -2.80 18.29 12.36
N LEU A 48 -3.39 17.63 13.38
CA LEU A 48 -4.83 17.35 13.44
C LEU A 48 -5.71 18.61 13.42
N ASP A 49 -5.21 19.70 13.98
CA ASP A 49 -5.92 20.97 14.11
C ASP A 49 -5.38 22.07 13.18
N SER A 50 -4.50 21.71 12.23
CA SER A 50 -3.87 22.66 11.30
C SER A 50 -4.83 23.12 10.20
#